data_AF-A0AA88YUD4-F1
#
_entry.id   AF-A0AA88YUD4-F1
#
_cell.length_a   1.000
_cell.length_b   1.000
_cell.length_c   1.000
_cell.angle_alpha   90.00
_cell.angle_beta   90.00
_cell.angle_gamma   90.00
#
_symmetry.space_group_name_H-M   'P 1'
#
loop_
_entity.id
_entity.type
_entity.pdbx_description
1 polymer ?
#
loop_
_entity_poly.entity_id
_entity_poly.type
_entity_poly.pdbx_seq_one_letter_code
_entity_poly.pdbx_strand_id
1 'polypeptide(L)'
;MQKRMEESKYGSYTIPQLKEELRKRNARLTGRKRELVERLIVYDRNSNFGKQEITEPEYSMSLPKSETYFDVNSDSHFSGLNMETLNTYLEHFDKKFDSHVSQLYNEKFLRYDRISQQSDKTFIKASCRAETRKGVSYTVDIELGQRCSIIEPQCECAAGMGPHAHCKHVCCALYGAVMYQSKRDIKTEETCTQQLQNFHKCKKKNTGSPLKLNNLDLAGADEFTNRNFDPRPERFRNSKGYLDHFRNECLNFPGASKMPIYQIFDPSKTVI
;
A
#
# COMPACT_ATOMS: atom_id res chain seq x y z
N MET A 1 43.77 -2.33 6.18
CA MET A 1 42.59 -2.91 6.85
C MET A 1 42.84 -4.25 7.52
N GLN A 2 43.62 -5.18 6.95
CA GLN A 2 44.03 -6.44 7.63
C GLN A 2 44.76 -6.19 8.96
N LYS A 3 45.62 -5.16 9.05
CA LYS A 3 46.31 -4.78 10.29
C LYS A 3 45.39 -4.47 11.48
N ARG A 4 44.18 -3.93 11.26
CA ARG A 4 43.22 -3.62 12.34
C ARG A 4 42.50 -4.85 12.92
N MET A 5 42.53 -5.97 12.21
CA MET A 5 41.94 -7.22 12.69
C MET A 5 42.85 -7.94 13.70
N GLU A 6 44.18 -7.83 13.57
CA GLU A 6 45.13 -8.55 14.42
C GLU A 6 45.37 -7.87 15.77
N GLU A 7 45.18 -6.55 15.86
CA GLU A 7 45.39 -5.78 17.10
C GLU A 7 44.16 -5.73 18.03
N SER A 8 43.02 -6.29 17.61
CA SER A 8 41.81 -6.32 18.44
C SER A 8 41.74 -7.61 19.27
N LYS A 9 41.25 -7.50 20.53
CA LYS A 9 40.95 -8.64 21.43
C LYS A 9 40.21 -9.80 20.74
N TYR A 10 39.38 -9.49 19.75
CA TYR A 10 38.55 -10.46 19.02
C TYR A 10 39.21 -11.05 17.76
N GLY A 11 40.37 -10.55 17.33
CA GLY A 11 41.09 -11.07 16.16
C GLY A 11 41.58 -12.51 16.33
N SER A 12 41.99 -12.86 17.55
CA SER A 12 42.48 -14.18 17.94
C SER A 12 41.37 -15.21 18.15
N TYR A 13 40.11 -14.79 18.22
CA TYR A 13 39.00 -15.69 18.52
C TYR A 13 38.65 -16.54 17.29
N THR A 14 38.24 -17.78 17.54
CA THR A 14 37.67 -18.68 16.52
C THR A 14 36.22 -18.28 16.21
N ILE A 15 35.70 -18.65 15.04
CA ILE A 15 34.31 -18.33 14.65
C ILE A 15 33.28 -18.82 15.70
N PRO A 16 33.41 -20.02 16.29
CA PRO A 16 32.53 -20.46 17.37
C PRO A 16 32.56 -19.54 18.60
N GLN A 17 33.75 -19.11 19.03
CA GLN A 17 33.92 -18.19 20.16
C GLN A 17 33.33 -16.81 19.87
N LEU A 18 33.50 -16.29 18.65
CA LEU A 18 32.90 -15.03 18.22
C LEU A 18 31.36 -15.11 18.23
N LYS A 19 30.79 -16.23 17.77
CA LYS A 19 29.34 -16.45 17.80
C LYS A 19 28.81 -16.60 19.23
N GLU A 20 29.57 -17.23 20.13
CA GLU A 20 29.17 -17.35 21.53
C GLU A 20 29.12 -15.99 22.22
N GLU A 21 30.14 -15.16 21.98
CA GLU A 21 30.20 -13.79 22.49
C GLU A 21 29.12 -12.87 21.90
N LEU A 22 28.76 -13.06 20.63
CA LEU A 22 27.61 -12.37 20.01
C LEU A 22 26.28 -12.89 20.54
N ARG A 23 26.17 -14.19 20.86
CA ARG A 23 24.95 -14.82 21.41
C ARG A 23 24.67 -14.31 22.82
N LYS A 24 25.69 -14.21 23.68
CA LYS A 24 25.57 -13.59 25.02
C LYS A 24 25.04 -12.16 24.95
N ARG A 25 25.35 -11.43 23.87
CA ARG A 25 24.93 -10.06 23.62
C ARG A 25 23.65 -9.94 22.78
N ASN A 26 22.93 -11.05 22.54
CA ASN A 26 21.72 -11.11 21.69
C ASN A 26 21.89 -10.47 20.29
N ALA A 27 23.08 -10.57 19.72
CA ALA A 27 23.40 -9.99 18.42
C ALA A 27 23.25 -10.99 17.26
N ARG A 28 23.18 -10.46 16.04
CA ARG A 28 23.12 -11.27 14.81
C ARG A 28 24.39 -12.12 14.65
N LEU A 29 24.22 -13.43 14.43
CA LEU A 29 25.29 -14.43 14.31
C LEU A 29 25.74 -14.71 12.86
N THR A 30 25.18 -13.98 11.90
CA THR A 30 25.44 -14.16 10.47
C THR A 30 26.65 -13.33 10.01
N GLY A 31 27.41 -13.85 9.04
CA GLY A 31 28.52 -13.14 8.40
C GLY A 31 29.86 -13.87 8.42
N ARG A 32 30.83 -13.31 7.71
CA ARG A 32 32.23 -13.80 7.67
C ARG A 32 32.96 -13.41 8.96
N LYS A 33 34.08 -14.08 9.28
CA LYS A 33 34.87 -13.83 10.51
C LYS A 33 35.15 -12.33 10.74
N ARG A 34 35.50 -11.58 9.68
CA ARG A 34 35.77 -10.13 9.75
C ARG A 34 34.57 -9.34 10.25
N GLU A 35 33.38 -9.64 9.73
CA GLU A 35 32.14 -8.96 10.08
C GLU A 35 31.73 -9.27 11.52
N LEU A 36 31.98 -10.50 12.01
CA LEU A 36 31.73 -10.87 13.40
C LEU A 36 32.64 -10.11 14.37
N VAL A 37 33.93 -9.97 14.02
CA VAL A 37 34.92 -9.23 14.82
C VAL A 37 34.59 -7.74 14.85
N GLU A 38 34.35 -7.13 13.67
CA GLU A 38 33.98 -5.72 13.57
C GLU A 38 32.71 -5.42 14.37
N ARG A 39 31.72 -6.31 14.27
CA ARG A 39 30.48 -6.19 15.03
C ARG A 39 30.71 -6.23 16.54
N LEU A 40 31.56 -7.12 17.06
CA LEU A 40 31.93 -7.14 18.48
C LEU A 40 32.69 -5.88 18.90
N ILE A 41 33.61 -5.37 18.07
CA ILE A 41 34.35 -4.13 18.34
C ILE A 41 33.39 -2.95 18.42
N VAL A 42 32.42 -2.86 17.51
CA VAL A 42 31.38 -1.83 17.51
C VAL A 42 30.51 -1.96 18.76
N TYR A 43 30.14 -3.17 19.16
CA TYR A 43 29.32 -3.39 20.35
C TYR A 43 30.04 -3.02 21.65
N ASP A 44 31.32 -3.34 21.77
CA ASP A 44 32.11 -2.95 22.94
C ASP A 44 32.35 -1.44 23.00
N ARG A 45 32.55 -0.79 21.84
CA ARG A 45 32.71 0.68 21.78
C ARG A 45 31.44 1.43 22.15
N ASN A 46 30.29 0.91 21.77
CA ASN A 46 29.01 1.58 21.96
C ASN A 46 28.32 1.21 23.28
N SER A 47 28.94 0.36 24.13
CA SER A 47 28.37 -0.12 25.40
C SER A 47 26.89 -0.55 25.30
N ASN A 48 26.50 -1.12 24.16
CA ASN A 48 25.11 -1.03 23.74
C ASN A 48 24.20 -2.16 24.25
N PHE A 49 24.67 -3.04 25.15
CA PHE A 49 23.82 -4.06 25.79
C PHE A 49 24.32 -4.48 27.19
N GLY A 50 23.71 -3.93 28.24
CA GLY A 50 23.06 -4.75 29.26
C GLY A 50 21.68 -5.17 28.74
N LYS A 51 20.84 -5.84 29.53
CA LYS A 51 19.41 -5.90 29.20
C LYS A 51 18.98 -4.48 28.82
N GLN A 52 18.32 -4.27 27.69
CA GLN A 52 17.36 -3.17 27.67
C GLN A 52 16.44 -3.52 28.83
N GLU A 53 16.63 -2.88 29.98
CA GLU A 53 15.49 -2.62 30.82
C GLU A 53 14.46 -2.09 29.83
N ILE A 54 13.39 -2.84 29.65
CA ILE A 54 12.16 -2.26 29.18
C ILE A 54 11.89 -1.25 30.29
N THR A 55 12.44 -0.04 30.16
CA THR A 55 11.92 1.10 30.87
C THR A 55 10.49 1.11 30.39
N GLU A 56 9.59 0.66 31.25
CA GLU A 56 8.18 0.89 31.04
C GLU A 56 8.05 2.35 30.63
N PRO A 57 7.28 2.64 29.58
CA PRO A 57 7.12 4.03 29.17
C PRO A 57 6.75 4.81 30.42
N GLU A 58 7.47 5.91 30.66
CA GLU A 58 7.38 6.73 31.88
C GLU A 58 5.92 7.15 32.17
N TYR A 59 5.06 7.07 31.14
CA TYR A 59 3.63 7.29 31.22
C TYR A 59 2.84 6.24 30.42
N SER A 60 1.72 5.80 30.98
CA SER A 60 0.71 4.96 30.33
C SER A 60 -0.69 5.44 30.71
N MET A 61 -1.52 5.74 29.71
CA MET A 61 -2.93 6.12 29.91
C MET A 61 -3.78 4.96 30.45
N SER A 62 -4.77 5.27 31.30
CA SER A 62 -5.76 4.29 31.77
C SER A 62 -6.87 4.09 30.74
N LEU A 63 -6.78 3.02 29.95
CA LEU A 63 -7.71 2.77 28.85
C LEU A 63 -8.86 1.83 29.24
N PRO A 64 -10.07 2.01 28.67
CA PRO A 64 -11.14 1.03 28.72
C PRO A 64 -10.75 -0.33 28.14
N LYS A 65 -11.52 -1.36 28.48
CA LYS A 65 -11.37 -2.70 27.88
C LYS A 65 -11.58 -2.61 26.37
N SER A 66 -10.79 -3.36 25.61
CA SER A 66 -10.85 -3.33 24.14
C SER A 66 -12.23 -3.69 23.56
N GLU A 67 -13.05 -4.45 24.31
CA GLU A 67 -14.40 -4.85 23.94
C GLU A 67 -15.43 -3.72 23.97
N THR A 68 -15.16 -2.61 24.70
CA THR A 68 -16.09 -1.48 24.79
C THR A 68 -15.98 -0.52 23.61
N TYR A 69 -15.00 -0.74 22.73
CA TYR A 69 -14.76 0.10 21.56
C TYR A 69 -15.58 -0.39 20.37
N PHE A 70 -16.20 0.56 19.67
CA PHE A 70 -16.84 0.33 18.37
C PHE A 70 -16.15 1.16 17.28
N ASP A 71 -16.12 0.64 16.05
CA ASP A 71 -15.56 1.33 14.90
C ASP A 71 -16.44 2.52 14.49
N VAL A 72 -15.81 3.67 14.24
CA VAL A 72 -16.51 4.85 13.72
C VAL A 72 -16.86 4.60 12.26
N ASN A 73 -18.15 4.55 11.97
CA ASN A 73 -18.73 4.39 10.64
C ASN A 73 -19.96 5.28 10.47
N SER A 74 -20.60 5.27 9.31
CA SER A 74 -21.76 6.13 9.01
C SER A 74 -22.92 6.01 10.01
N ASP A 75 -23.07 4.86 10.69
CA ASP A 75 -24.15 4.58 11.64
C ASP A 75 -23.78 4.88 13.10
N SER A 76 -22.53 5.28 13.36
CA SER A 76 -22.05 5.53 14.72
C SER A 76 -22.63 6.82 15.33
N HIS A 77 -22.85 6.83 16.64
CA HIS A 77 -23.32 8.01 17.36
C HIS A 77 -22.18 8.64 18.16
N PHE A 78 -21.57 9.68 17.59
CA PHE A 78 -20.56 10.51 18.25
C PHE A 78 -20.80 11.99 17.91
N SER A 79 -20.70 12.86 18.92
CA SER A 79 -20.98 14.30 18.80
C SER A 79 -20.26 15.11 19.88
N GLY A 80 -19.83 16.32 19.56
CA GLY A 80 -19.26 17.31 20.49
C GLY A 80 -17.82 17.75 20.20
N LEU A 81 -17.13 17.09 19.26
CA LEU A 81 -15.75 17.38 18.89
C LEU A 81 -15.75 18.18 17.59
N ASN A 82 -15.30 19.43 17.67
CA ASN A 82 -15.30 20.37 16.55
C ASN A 82 -13.89 20.95 16.31
N MET A 83 -13.72 21.72 15.23
CA MET A 83 -12.44 22.36 14.95
C MET A 83 -12.01 23.34 16.04
N GLU A 84 -12.94 23.97 16.76
CA GLU A 84 -12.62 24.88 17.87
C GLU A 84 -11.93 24.12 19.01
N THR A 85 -12.49 22.99 19.46
CA THR A 85 -11.89 22.16 20.51
C THR A 85 -10.49 21.69 20.15
N LEU A 86 -10.26 21.29 18.89
CA LEU A 86 -8.95 20.91 18.40
C LEU A 86 -7.97 22.09 18.39
N ASN A 87 -8.40 23.26 17.91
CA ASN A 87 -7.55 24.46 17.87
C ASN A 87 -7.21 24.93 19.29
N THR A 88 -8.18 24.99 20.20
CA THR A 88 -7.96 25.34 21.61
C THR A 88 -6.94 24.40 22.26
N TYR A 89 -7.04 23.08 22.01
CA TYR A 89 -6.04 22.13 22.50
C TYR A 89 -4.64 22.42 21.94
N LEU A 90 -4.51 22.70 20.64
CA LEU A 90 -3.20 23.00 20.03
C LEU A 90 -2.61 24.35 20.49
N GLU A 91 -3.46 25.33 20.74
CA GLU A 91 -3.07 26.65 21.27
C GLU A 91 -2.38 26.54 22.63
N HIS A 92 -2.77 25.58 23.49
CA HIS A 92 -2.08 25.31 24.76
C HIS A 92 -0.62 24.90 24.60
N PHE A 93 -0.21 24.45 23.40
CA PHE A 93 1.16 24.05 23.07
C PHE A 93 1.81 24.99 22.05
N ASP A 94 1.31 26.22 21.92
CA ASP A 94 1.78 27.22 20.95
C ASP A 94 1.80 26.70 19.49
N LYS A 95 0.91 25.76 19.18
CA LYS A 95 0.84 25.11 17.88
C LYS A 95 -0.44 25.49 17.15
N LYS A 96 -0.35 25.64 15.84
CA LYS A 96 -1.51 25.83 14.96
C LYS A 96 -1.83 24.55 14.22
N PHE A 97 -3.09 24.42 13.80
CA PHE A 97 -3.50 23.33 12.94
C PHE A 97 -2.72 23.37 11.62
N ASP A 98 -2.10 22.24 11.28
CA ASP A 98 -1.21 22.09 10.13
C ASP A 98 -1.99 21.53 8.93
N SER A 99 -1.85 22.16 7.76
CA SER A 99 -2.47 21.69 6.52
C SER A 99 -1.99 20.29 6.11
N HIS A 100 -0.78 19.89 6.52
CA HIS A 100 -0.27 18.54 6.31
C HIS A 100 -1.13 17.46 6.97
N VAL A 101 -1.75 17.77 8.11
CA VAL A 101 -2.67 16.84 8.80
C VAL A 101 -3.89 16.55 7.93
N SER A 102 -4.45 17.59 7.29
CA SER A 102 -5.56 17.43 6.34
C SER A 102 -5.14 16.60 5.12
N GLN A 103 -3.91 16.75 4.64
CA GLN A 103 -3.37 15.94 3.56
C GLN A 103 -3.29 14.46 3.95
N LEU A 104 -2.70 14.15 5.10
CA LEU A 104 -2.60 12.78 5.62
C LEU A 104 -3.98 12.11 5.76
N TYR A 105 -4.97 12.85 6.27
CA TYR A 105 -6.35 12.36 6.34
C TYR A 105 -6.95 12.08 4.97
N ASN A 106 -6.80 13.01 4.01
CA ASN A 106 -7.32 12.84 2.65
C ASN A 106 -6.65 11.70 1.88
N GLU A 107 -5.37 11.44 2.14
CA GLU A 107 -4.59 10.33 1.58
C GLU A 107 -4.83 9.00 2.30
N LYS A 108 -5.78 8.93 3.25
CA LYS A 108 -6.20 7.71 3.95
C LYS A 108 -5.09 7.07 4.79
N PHE A 109 -4.26 7.89 5.45
CA PHE A 109 -3.28 7.41 6.41
C PHE A 109 -3.90 6.88 7.71
N LEU A 110 -5.11 7.32 8.05
CA LEU A 110 -5.88 6.81 9.18
C LEU A 110 -6.44 5.43 8.81
N ARG A 111 -6.07 4.37 9.53
CA ARG A 111 -6.53 3.00 9.24
C ARG A 111 -7.93 2.76 9.81
N TYR A 112 -8.13 3.16 11.05
CA TYR A 112 -9.40 3.09 11.73
C TYR A 112 -9.42 4.15 12.83
N ASP A 113 -10.63 4.48 13.23
CA ASP A 113 -10.91 5.25 14.43
C ASP A 113 -12.00 4.53 15.21
N ARG A 114 -11.79 4.34 16.52
CA ARG A 114 -12.68 3.58 17.40
C ARG A 114 -13.04 4.40 18.61
N ILE A 115 -14.30 4.36 19.01
CA ILE A 115 -14.81 5.15 20.12
C ILE A 115 -15.34 4.22 21.21
N SER A 116 -15.08 4.59 22.46
CA SER A 116 -15.68 3.98 23.65
C SER A 116 -16.23 5.10 24.52
N GLN A 117 -17.56 5.18 24.64
CA GLN A 117 -18.24 6.15 25.50
C GLN A 117 -18.47 5.55 26.88
N GLN A 118 -18.00 6.24 27.92
CA GLN A 118 -18.32 5.99 29.33
C GLN A 118 -19.10 7.18 29.88
N SER A 119 -19.66 7.06 31.09
CA SER A 119 -20.60 8.05 31.66
C SER A 119 -20.11 9.51 31.58
N ASP A 120 -18.83 9.77 31.89
CA ASP A 120 -18.24 11.12 31.90
C ASP A 120 -17.06 11.31 30.95
N LYS A 121 -16.59 10.23 30.32
CA LYS A 121 -15.36 10.20 29.52
C LYS A 121 -15.63 9.49 28.20
N THR A 122 -15.06 9.99 27.12
CA THR A 122 -15.06 9.32 25.83
C THR A 122 -13.65 9.02 25.42
N PHE A 123 -13.37 7.79 25.01
CA PHE A 123 -12.05 7.38 24.57
C PHE A 123 -12.05 7.16 23.07
N ILE A 124 -11.04 7.69 22.40
CA ILE A 124 -10.79 7.49 20.98
C ILE A 124 -9.52 6.65 20.84
N LYS A 125 -9.59 5.58 20.06
CA LYS A 125 -8.48 4.71 19.71
C LYS A 125 -8.34 4.61 18.21
N ALA A 126 -7.26 5.18 17.69
CA ALA A 126 -6.97 5.22 16.27
C ALA A 126 -5.68 4.48 15.92
N SER A 127 -5.54 4.13 14.65
CA SER A 127 -4.27 3.65 14.09
C SER A 127 -3.92 4.43 12.84
N CYS A 128 -2.73 5.03 12.82
CA CYS A 128 -2.26 5.89 11.73
C CYS A 128 -1.01 5.29 11.08
N ARG A 129 -0.97 5.20 9.74
CA ARG A 129 0.23 4.77 9.00
C ARG A 129 1.38 5.76 9.19
N ALA A 130 2.60 5.25 9.20
CA ALA A 130 3.79 6.08 9.10
C ALA A 130 3.96 6.60 7.65
N GLU A 131 4.18 7.90 7.51
CA GLU A 131 4.40 8.54 6.20
C GLU A 131 5.64 8.02 5.47
N THR A 132 6.75 7.85 6.19
CA THR A 132 8.05 7.55 5.59
C THR A 132 8.38 6.05 5.54
N ARG A 133 7.63 5.21 6.28
CA ARG A 133 7.93 3.78 6.43
C ARG A 133 6.72 2.93 6.10
N LYS A 134 6.76 2.30 4.93
CA LYS A 134 5.72 1.34 4.50
C LYS A 134 5.59 0.22 5.53
N GLY A 135 4.35 -0.13 5.86
CA GLY A 135 4.04 -1.23 6.78
C GLY A 135 4.08 -0.87 8.27
N VAL A 136 4.60 0.31 8.64
CA VAL A 136 4.56 0.79 10.03
C VAL A 136 3.27 1.56 10.26
N SER A 137 2.63 1.32 11.41
CA SER A 137 1.46 2.05 11.87
C SER A 137 1.61 2.34 13.34
N TYR A 138 1.20 3.55 13.74
CA TYR A 138 1.22 4.01 15.11
C TYR A 138 -0.19 3.96 15.71
N THR A 139 -0.33 3.32 16.85
CA THR A 139 -1.54 3.44 17.69
C THR A 139 -1.57 4.81 18.39
N VAL A 140 -2.77 5.38 18.40
CA VAL A 140 -3.08 6.65 19.04
C VAL A 140 -4.25 6.42 19.98
N ASP A 141 -4.10 6.81 21.23
CA ASP A 141 -5.15 6.73 22.24
C ASP A 141 -5.40 8.15 22.78
N ILE A 142 -6.67 8.53 22.91
CA ILE A 142 -7.08 9.88 23.32
C ILE A 142 -8.23 9.77 24.31
N GLU A 143 -8.07 10.39 25.47
CA GLU A 143 -9.13 10.63 26.45
C GLU A 143 -9.77 12.00 26.20
N LEU A 144 -11.09 11.98 26.03
CA LEU A 144 -11.95 13.15 25.99
C LEU A 144 -12.79 13.24 27.26
N GLY A 145 -12.86 14.45 27.81
CA GLY A 145 -13.68 14.77 28.97
C GLY A 145 -15.13 15.09 28.62
N GLN A 146 -15.81 15.69 29.60
CA GLN A 146 -17.14 16.26 29.41
C GLN A 146 -17.11 17.31 28.28
N ARG A 147 -18.13 17.27 27.42
CA ARG A 147 -18.24 18.13 26.21
C ARG A 147 -17.09 17.93 25.19
N CYS A 148 -16.47 16.75 25.16
CA CYS A 148 -15.40 16.40 24.21
C CYS A 148 -14.15 17.30 24.30
N SER A 149 -13.85 17.86 25.48
CA SER A 149 -12.54 18.49 25.71
C SER A 149 -11.43 17.44 25.65
N ILE A 150 -10.32 17.75 24.99
CA ILE A 150 -9.18 16.83 24.90
C ILE A 150 -8.41 16.90 26.22
N ILE A 151 -8.38 15.80 26.98
CA ILE A 151 -7.70 15.73 28.28
C ILE A 151 -6.29 15.15 28.09
N GLU A 152 -6.20 13.88 27.69
CA GLU A 152 -4.93 13.17 27.58
C GLU A 152 -4.86 12.45 26.24
N PRO A 153 -4.03 12.91 25.29
CA PRO A 153 -3.65 12.12 24.13
C PRO A 153 -2.27 11.49 24.26
N GLN A 154 -2.14 10.27 23.74
CA GLN A 154 -0.91 9.49 23.66
C GLN A 154 -0.77 8.86 22.26
N CYS A 155 0.46 8.75 21.77
CA CYS A 155 0.79 8.06 20.53
C CYS A 155 2.13 7.32 20.66
N GLU A 156 2.23 6.11 20.09
CA GLU A 156 3.48 5.32 20.17
C GLU A 156 4.64 5.88 19.33
N CYS A 157 4.41 6.92 18.52
CA CYS A 157 5.50 7.56 17.78
C CYS A 157 6.40 8.36 18.74
N ALA A 158 7.68 8.49 18.41
CA ALA A 158 8.66 9.17 19.26
C ALA A 158 8.26 10.61 19.67
N ALA A 159 7.53 11.33 18.81
CA ALA A 159 7.07 12.69 19.07
C ALA A 159 5.75 12.77 19.86
N GLY A 160 5.10 11.63 20.14
CA GLY A 160 3.78 11.57 20.77
C GLY A 160 3.75 10.73 22.04
N MET A 161 4.92 10.39 22.61
CA MET A 161 4.99 9.69 23.88
C MET A 161 4.59 10.66 25.01
N GLY A 162 3.67 10.23 25.89
CA GLY A 162 3.20 11.02 27.04
C GLY A 162 1.73 11.47 26.95
N PRO A 163 1.21 12.15 28.00
CA PRO A 163 -0.19 12.56 28.15
C PRO A 163 -0.58 13.79 27.32
N HIS A 164 0.39 14.48 26.73
CA HIS A 164 0.20 15.76 26.05
C HIS A 164 0.68 15.68 24.61
N ALA A 165 0.47 14.53 23.99
CA ALA A 165 0.90 14.28 22.62
C ALA A 165 0.18 15.22 21.64
N HIS A 166 0.95 15.85 20.77
CA HIS A 166 0.44 16.76 19.74
C HIS A 166 1.15 16.50 18.39
N CYS A 167 1.55 15.24 18.19
CA CYS A 167 2.17 14.79 16.96
C CYS A 167 1.16 14.75 15.81
N LYS A 168 1.64 14.67 14.57
CA LYS A 168 0.77 14.63 13.38
C LYS A 168 -0.23 13.46 13.39
N HIS A 169 0.08 12.34 14.05
CA HIS A 169 -0.83 11.20 14.16
C HIS A 169 -2.00 11.48 15.11
N VAL A 170 -1.74 12.12 16.26
CA VAL A 170 -2.79 12.58 17.19
C VAL A 170 -3.69 13.60 16.50
N CYS A 171 -3.09 14.59 15.84
CA CYS A 171 -3.85 15.60 15.10
C CYS A 171 -4.67 14.97 13.97
N CYS A 172 -4.15 13.95 13.27
CA CYS A 172 -4.87 13.25 12.21
C CYS A 172 -6.06 12.45 12.76
N ALA A 173 -5.92 11.77 13.89
CA ALA A 173 -7.01 11.06 14.55
C ALA A 173 -8.12 12.03 15.01
N LEU A 174 -7.75 13.11 15.72
CA LEU A 174 -8.69 14.15 16.14
C LEU A 174 -9.39 14.81 14.94
N TYR A 175 -8.64 15.14 13.90
CA TYR A 175 -9.20 15.71 12.67
C TYR A 175 -10.17 14.74 11.99
N GLY A 176 -9.85 13.45 11.93
CA GLY A 176 -10.76 12.41 11.43
C GLY A 176 -12.08 12.38 12.20
N ALA A 177 -12.01 12.42 13.53
CA ALA A 177 -13.18 12.47 14.40
C ALA A 177 -14.01 13.77 14.21
N VAL A 178 -13.39 14.94 14.03
CA VAL A 178 -14.07 16.20 13.71
C VAL A 178 -14.76 16.15 12.34
N MET A 179 -14.07 15.60 11.34
CA MET A 179 -14.60 15.46 9.98
C MET A 179 -15.79 14.50 9.96
N TYR A 180 -15.73 13.42 10.75
CA TYR A 180 -16.84 12.51 10.94
C TYR A 180 -18.08 13.22 11.51
N GLN A 181 -17.92 14.10 12.50
CA GLN A 181 -19.06 14.85 13.03
C GLN A 181 -19.67 15.81 12.01
N SER A 182 -18.83 16.44 11.19
CA SER A 182 -19.26 17.44 10.21
C SER A 182 -19.92 16.81 8.97
N LYS A 183 -19.41 15.67 8.49
CA LYS A 183 -19.82 15.05 7.22
C LYS A 183 -20.57 13.72 7.39
N ARG A 184 -20.61 13.16 8.60
CA ARG A 184 -21.09 11.79 8.88
C ARG A 184 -20.37 10.71 8.06
N ASP A 185 -19.13 11.00 7.67
CA ASP A 185 -18.29 10.10 6.90
C ASP A 185 -16.83 10.27 7.34
N ILE A 186 -16.10 9.14 7.40
CA ILE A 186 -14.70 9.09 7.82
C ILE A 186 -13.85 8.44 6.74
N LYS A 187 -12.75 9.10 6.38
CA LYS A 187 -11.80 8.59 5.39
C LYS A 187 -10.77 7.70 6.06
N THR A 188 -10.95 6.40 5.94
CA THR A 188 -10.01 5.39 6.45
C THR A 188 -9.30 4.65 5.32
N GLU A 189 -8.21 3.95 5.66
CA GLU A 189 -7.46 3.06 4.75
C GLU A 189 -8.43 2.10 4.05
N GLU A 190 -8.32 2.02 2.73
CA GLU A 190 -9.14 1.08 1.96
C GLU A 190 -8.68 -0.35 2.21
N THR A 191 -9.64 -1.20 2.56
CA THR A 191 -9.42 -2.65 2.63
C THR A 191 -9.40 -3.25 1.22
N CYS A 192 -8.79 -4.43 1.07
CA CYS A 192 -8.66 -5.10 -0.22
C CYS A 192 -10.01 -5.46 -0.88
N THR A 193 -11.10 -5.47 -0.12
CA THR A 193 -12.47 -5.71 -0.58
C THR A 193 -13.19 -4.43 -1.01
N GLN A 194 -12.73 -3.25 -0.57
CA GLN A 194 -13.26 -1.95 -1.00
C GLN A 194 -12.67 -1.51 -2.35
N GLN A 195 -11.47 -1.98 -2.69
CA GLN A 195 -10.89 -1.77 -4.02
C GLN A 195 -11.37 -2.84 -4.99
N LEU A 196 -11.95 -2.42 -6.13
CA LEU A 196 -12.33 -3.35 -7.18
C LEU A 196 -11.11 -4.18 -7.63
N GLN A 197 -11.23 -5.50 -7.60
CA GLN A 197 -10.15 -6.38 -8.05
C GLN A 197 -9.79 -6.09 -9.51
N ASN A 198 -8.53 -5.77 -9.74
CA ASN A 198 -8.02 -5.41 -11.07
C ASN A 198 -7.23 -6.57 -11.73
N PHE A 199 -7.36 -7.81 -11.24
CA PHE A 199 -6.66 -8.97 -11.83
C PHE A 199 -6.95 -9.15 -13.32
N HIS A 200 -8.20 -8.87 -13.74
CA HIS A 200 -8.62 -8.96 -15.14
C HIS A 200 -8.23 -7.75 -15.99
N LYS A 201 -7.78 -6.65 -15.36
CA LYS A 201 -7.35 -5.47 -16.11
C LYS A 201 -5.87 -5.61 -16.45
N CYS A 202 -5.58 -5.59 -17.75
CA CYS A 202 -4.20 -5.49 -18.23
C CYS A 202 -3.53 -4.27 -17.59
N LYS A 203 -2.41 -4.48 -16.89
CA LYS A 203 -1.67 -3.42 -16.18
C LYS A 203 -1.21 -2.27 -17.10
N LYS A 204 -1.07 -2.56 -18.39
CA LYS A 204 -0.80 -1.57 -19.44
C LYS A 204 -1.93 -1.63 -20.45
N LYS A 205 -2.48 -0.47 -20.81
CA LYS A 205 -3.37 -0.37 -21.98
C LYS A 205 -2.55 -0.80 -23.20
N ASN A 206 -2.95 -1.87 -23.87
CA ASN A 206 -2.35 -2.21 -25.15
C ASN A 206 -2.75 -1.13 -26.16
N THR A 207 -1.83 -0.23 -26.47
CA THR A 207 -2.00 0.82 -27.50
C THR A 207 -1.59 0.35 -28.89
N GLY A 208 -1.13 -0.90 -29.01
CA GLY A 208 -0.80 -1.49 -30.29
C GLY A 208 -2.06 -1.85 -31.06
N SER A 209 -2.08 -1.52 -32.35
CA SER A 209 -3.04 -2.09 -33.29
C SER A 209 -2.89 -3.62 -33.32
N PRO A 210 -3.97 -4.38 -33.56
CA PRO A 210 -3.88 -5.82 -33.74
C PRO A 210 -2.79 -6.17 -34.76
N LEU A 211 -1.81 -6.98 -34.37
CA LEU A 211 -0.79 -7.47 -35.30
C LEU A 211 -1.44 -8.49 -36.24
N LYS A 212 -1.19 -8.33 -37.55
CA LYS A 212 -1.53 -9.37 -38.53
C LYS A 212 -0.71 -10.62 -38.25
N LEU A 213 -1.30 -11.80 -38.47
CA LEU A 213 -0.65 -13.10 -38.25
C LEU A 213 0.72 -13.21 -38.94
N ASN A 214 0.84 -12.69 -40.17
CA ASN A 214 2.08 -12.70 -40.94
C ASN A 214 3.20 -11.82 -40.34
N ASN A 215 2.86 -10.95 -39.39
CA ASN A 215 3.80 -10.07 -38.70
C ASN A 215 4.05 -10.54 -37.25
N LEU A 216 3.44 -11.65 -36.83
CA LEU A 216 3.69 -12.28 -35.54
C LEU A 216 4.90 -13.21 -35.69
N ASP A 217 6.00 -12.83 -35.05
CA ASP A 217 7.20 -13.66 -34.95
C ASP A 217 6.98 -14.73 -33.87
N LEU A 218 6.37 -15.84 -34.25
CA LEU A 218 6.05 -16.97 -33.38
C LEU A 218 7.04 -18.10 -33.65
N ALA A 219 7.92 -18.35 -32.68
CA ALA A 219 8.92 -19.41 -32.77
C ALA A 219 8.27 -20.78 -33.04
N GLY A 220 8.69 -21.43 -34.13
CA GLY A 220 8.18 -22.74 -34.56
C GLY A 220 6.87 -22.70 -35.36
N ALA A 221 6.36 -21.51 -35.68
CA ALA A 221 5.16 -21.34 -36.52
C ALA A 221 5.50 -20.90 -37.96
N ASP A 222 6.76 -21.04 -38.39
CA ASP A 222 7.26 -20.56 -39.69
C ASP A 222 6.47 -21.12 -40.88
N GLU A 223 5.91 -22.33 -40.77
CA GLU A 223 5.04 -22.94 -41.78
C GLU A 223 3.68 -22.24 -41.90
N PHE A 224 3.16 -21.69 -40.80
CA PHE A 224 1.84 -21.04 -40.71
C PHE A 224 1.91 -19.52 -40.89
N THR A 225 3.05 -18.90 -40.60
CA THR A 225 3.31 -17.47 -40.84
C THR A 225 3.85 -17.21 -42.25
N ASN A 226 4.09 -18.28 -43.03
CA ASN A 226 4.56 -18.20 -44.40
C ASN A 226 3.53 -17.50 -45.30
N ARG A 227 3.94 -16.41 -45.97
CA ARG A 227 3.08 -15.61 -46.87
C ARG A 227 2.46 -16.41 -48.02
N ASN A 228 3.00 -17.59 -48.29
CA ASN A 228 2.63 -18.44 -49.42
C ASN A 228 1.89 -19.72 -49.00
N PHE A 229 1.52 -19.86 -47.71
CA PHE A 229 0.72 -21.01 -47.28
C PHE A 229 -0.71 -20.89 -47.81
N ASP A 230 -1.00 -21.65 -48.86
CA ASP A 230 -2.35 -21.83 -49.39
C ASP A 230 -2.88 -23.21 -48.95
N PRO A 231 -3.86 -23.27 -48.04
CA PRO A 231 -4.39 -24.54 -47.52
C PRO A 231 -5.13 -25.35 -48.60
N ARG A 232 -5.38 -24.79 -49.78
CA ARG A 232 -6.04 -25.51 -50.88
C ARG A 232 -5.11 -26.56 -51.49
N PRO A 233 -5.64 -27.73 -51.92
CA PRO A 233 -4.89 -28.69 -52.73
C PRO A 233 -4.33 -28.07 -54.01
N GLU A 234 -3.15 -28.49 -54.45
CA GLU A 234 -2.42 -27.88 -55.59
C GLU A 234 -3.26 -27.72 -56.86
N ARG A 235 -4.07 -28.72 -57.19
CA ARG A 235 -4.99 -28.71 -58.35
C ARG A 235 -6.02 -27.58 -58.34
N PHE A 236 -6.27 -26.97 -57.19
CA PHE A 236 -7.23 -25.87 -57.01
C PHE A 236 -6.55 -24.52 -56.71
N ARG A 237 -5.22 -24.50 -56.54
CA ARG A 237 -4.46 -23.25 -56.40
C ARG A 237 -4.43 -22.52 -57.75
N ASN A 238 -4.53 -21.18 -57.71
CA ASN A 238 -4.41 -20.30 -58.89
C ASN A 238 -5.34 -20.60 -60.08
N SER A 239 -6.50 -21.22 -59.85
CA SER A 239 -7.50 -21.43 -60.90
C SER A 239 -8.02 -20.10 -61.44
N LYS A 240 -7.97 -19.94 -62.77
CA LYS A 240 -8.36 -18.71 -63.47
C LYS A 240 -9.86 -18.46 -63.22
N GLY A 241 -10.19 -17.36 -62.53
CA GLY A 241 -11.57 -17.01 -62.16
C GLY A 241 -12.08 -17.57 -60.82
N TYR A 242 -11.27 -18.33 -60.06
CA TYR A 242 -11.71 -18.86 -58.75
C TYR A 242 -11.99 -17.76 -57.74
N LEU A 243 -11.18 -16.71 -57.71
CA LEU A 243 -11.43 -15.58 -56.82
C LEU A 243 -12.80 -14.98 -57.14
N ASP A 244 -13.20 -14.91 -58.41
CA ASP A 244 -14.48 -14.33 -58.81
C ASP A 244 -15.65 -15.27 -58.51
N HIS A 245 -15.48 -16.58 -58.72
CA HIS A 245 -16.46 -17.59 -58.30
C HIS A 245 -16.68 -17.58 -56.78
N PHE A 246 -15.59 -17.64 -56.00
CA PHE A 246 -15.67 -17.62 -54.53
C PHE A 246 -16.25 -16.30 -54.01
N ARG A 247 -15.86 -15.16 -54.60
CA ARG A 247 -16.45 -13.86 -54.29
C ARG A 247 -17.95 -13.85 -54.58
N ASN A 248 -18.38 -14.34 -55.74
CA ASN A 248 -19.81 -14.40 -56.09
C ASN A 248 -20.59 -15.31 -55.14
N GLU A 249 -20.06 -16.49 -54.79
CA GLU A 249 -20.68 -17.38 -53.81
C GLU A 249 -20.81 -16.71 -52.43
N CYS A 250 -19.75 -16.04 -51.94
CA CYS A 250 -19.81 -15.32 -50.66
C CYS A 250 -20.78 -14.13 -50.68
N LEU A 251 -20.85 -13.38 -51.78
CA LEU A 251 -21.74 -12.22 -51.92
C LEU A 251 -23.21 -12.62 -52.11
N ASN A 252 -23.47 -13.78 -52.71
CA ASN A 252 -24.81 -14.29 -52.96
C ASN A 252 -25.31 -15.25 -51.86
N PHE A 253 -24.48 -15.57 -50.86
CA PHE A 253 -24.87 -16.45 -49.76
C PHE A 253 -26.04 -15.83 -48.96
N PRO A 254 -27.14 -16.57 -48.71
CA PRO A 254 -28.30 -16.05 -47.98
C PRO A 254 -27.91 -15.60 -46.57
N GLY A 255 -28.00 -14.30 -46.30
CA GLY A 255 -27.63 -13.70 -45.00
C GLY A 255 -26.26 -13.00 -44.97
N ALA A 256 -25.48 -13.07 -46.04
CA ALA A 256 -24.18 -12.41 -46.12
C ALA A 256 -24.27 -10.88 -46.04
N SER A 257 -25.38 -10.25 -46.46
CA SER A 257 -25.61 -8.79 -46.46
C SER A 257 -25.32 -8.06 -45.14
N LYS A 258 -25.20 -8.77 -44.00
CA LYS A 258 -24.86 -8.20 -42.69
C LYS A 258 -23.38 -8.32 -42.32
N MET A 259 -22.55 -8.96 -43.16
CA MET A 259 -21.13 -9.17 -42.88
C MET A 259 -20.30 -7.96 -43.30
N PRO A 260 -19.24 -7.58 -42.55
CA PRO A 260 -18.37 -6.44 -42.88
C PRO A 260 -17.63 -6.57 -44.22
N ILE A 261 -17.65 -7.76 -44.83
CA ILE A 261 -16.90 -8.07 -46.04
C ILE A 261 -17.31 -7.19 -47.24
N TYR A 262 -18.56 -6.71 -47.28
CA TYR A 262 -19.04 -5.78 -48.32
C TYR A 262 -18.35 -4.42 -48.30
N GLN A 263 -17.76 -4.00 -47.16
CA GLN A 263 -17.02 -2.73 -47.05
C GLN A 263 -15.63 -2.79 -47.70
N ILE A 264 -15.15 -3.99 -48.03
CA ILE A 264 -13.82 -4.24 -48.58
C ILE A 264 -13.86 -4.29 -50.12
N PHE A 265 -15.05 -4.35 -50.71
CA PHE A 265 -15.23 -4.40 -52.17
C PHE A 265 -15.69 -3.04 -52.69
N ASP A 266 -15.05 -2.58 -53.77
CA ASP A 266 -15.54 -1.41 -54.50
C ASP A 266 -16.96 -1.68 -55.03
N PRO A 267 -17.88 -0.69 -55.00
CA PRO A 267 -19.19 -0.84 -55.60
C PRO A 267 -19.01 -1.21 -57.07
N SER A 268 -19.52 -2.37 -57.47
CA SER A 268 -19.47 -2.86 -58.84
C SER A 268 -19.95 -1.75 -59.76
N LYS A 269 -19.10 -1.29 -60.69
CA LYS A 269 -19.51 -0.35 -61.74
C LYS A 269 -20.60 -1.01 -62.56
N THR A 270 -21.85 -0.68 -62.28
CA THR A 270 -22.99 -1.03 -63.11
C THR A 270 -22.78 -0.33 -64.45
N VAL A 271 -22.31 -1.08 -65.45
CA VAL A 271 -22.40 -0.65 -66.84
C VAL A 271 -23.85 -0.92 -67.26
N ILE A 272 -24.54 0.13 -67.72
CA ILE A 272 -25.86 0.06 -68.35
C ILE A 272 -25.76 -0.75 -69.63
#